data_AF-A0AAE3EHG0-F1
#
_entry.id   AF-A0AAE3EHG0-F1
#
_cell.length_a   1.000
_cell.length_b   1.000
_cell.length_c   1.000
_cell.angle_alpha   90.00
_cell.angle_beta   90.00
_cell.angle_gamma   90.00
#
_symmetry.space_group_name_H-M   'P 1'
#
loop_
_entity.id
_entity.type
_entity.pdbx_description
1 polymer ?
#
loop_
_entity_poly.entity_id
_entity_poly.type
_entity_poly.pdbx_seq_one_letter_code
_entity_poly.pdbx_strand_id
1 'polypeptide(L)'
;MKITQGNGYKASGWVKIKKADPSSRVVVRLDYYSADSVHVWNKAYLESVFREYADYGKTRNVPLYIGEFGLMREAFAENRGGEIWIADILDILAEYSINYNYHTWHESAFGIYGNDRGYPDPAWANRVLIDAFTKAQTGN
;
A
#
# COMPACT_ATOMS: atom_id res chain seq x y z
N MET A 1 -17.93 -1.73 -1.90
CA MET A 1 -18.79 -2.87 -2.27
C MET A 1 -18.25 -4.11 -1.59
N LYS A 2 -19.07 -4.84 -0.81
CA LYS A 2 -18.65 -6.08 -0.15
C LYS A 2 -18.93 -7.25 -1.10
N ILE A 3 -17.88 -7.97 -1.49
CA ILE A 3 -18.02 -9.23 -2.24
C ILE A 3 -18.40 -10.33 -1.24
N THR A 4 -19.34 -11.17 -1.64
CA THR A 4 -20.00 -12.20 -0.83
C THR A 4 -20.03 -13.48 -1.65
N GLN A 5 -19.56 -14.56 -1.06
CA GLN A 5 -19.53 -15.88 -1.69
C GLN A 5 -20.95 -16.35 -2.05
N GLY A 6 -21.08 -17.04 -3.20
CA GLY A 6 -22.36 -17.55 -3.70
C GLY A 6 -23.18 -16.56 -4.55
N ASN A 7 -22.75 -15.29 -4.64
CA ASN A 7 -23.43 -14.29 -5.45
C ASN A 7 -22.80 -14.15 -6.85
N GLY A 8 -23.64 -13.76 -7.83
CA GLY A 8 -23.19 -13.31 -9.15
C GLY A 8 -22.88 -11.82 -9.17
N TYR A 9 -21.83 -11.43 -9.89
CA TYR A 9 -21.38 -10.04 -9.99
C TYR A 9 -21.29 -9.61 -11.46
N LYS A 10 -21.64 -8.35 -11.73
CA LYS A 10 -21.47 -7.71 -13.05
C LYS A 10 -20.52 -6.54 -12.92
N ALA A 11 -19.43 -6.58 -13.68
CA ALA A 11 -18.55 -5.43 -13.88
C ALA A 11 -18.90 -4.74 -15.21
N SER A 12 -18.93 -3.41 -15.21
CA SER A 12 -19.06 -2.60 -16.41
C SER A 12 -18.31 -1.30 -16.23
N GLY A 13 -17.70 -0.78 -17.30
CA GLY A 13 -16.95 0.46 -17.26
C GLY A 13 -16.72 1.03 -18.65
N TRP A 14 -16.14 2.22 -18.68
CA TRP A 14 -15.79 2.94 -19.90
C TRP A 14 -14.28 3.16 -19.92
N VAL A 15 -13.65 3.02 -21.08
CA VAL A 15 -12.22 3.34 -21.24
C VAL A 15 -12.09 4.62 -22.04
N LYS A 16 -11.42 5.62 -21.44
CA LYS A 16 -11.06 6.87 -22.14
C LYS A 16 -9.64 6.75 -22.67
N ILE A 17 -9.46 6.98 -23.96
CA ILE A 17 -8.17 6.89 -24.64
C ILE A 17 -7.79 8.28 -25.14
N LYS A 18 -6.53 8.70 -24.94
CA LYS A 18 -5.96 9.92 -25.51
C LYS A 18 -4.67 9.55 -26.25
N LYS A 19 -4.50 10.04 -27.49
CA LYS A 19 -3.30 9.83 -28.32
C LYS A 19 -2.91 8.35 -28.52
N ALA A 20 -3.87 7.44 -28.70
CA ALA A 20 -3.53 6.08 -29.10
C ALA A 20 -3.23 6.00 -30.59
N ASP A 21 -2.30 5.11 -30.95
CA ASP A 21 -2.08 4.73 -32.35
C ASP A 21 -3.39 4.15 -32.93
N PRO A 22 -3.80 4.51 -34.17
CA PRO A 22 -5.02 3.99 -34.78
C PRO A 22 -5.11 2.45 -34.87
N SER A 23 -3.99 1.75 -34.84
CA SER A 23 -3.92 0.28 -34.82
C SER A 23 -4.08 -0.33 -33.41
N SER A 24 -4.15 0.50 -32.37
CA SER A 24 -4.25 0.03 -30.98
C SER A 24 -5.58 -0.66 -30.71
N ARG A 25 -5.53 -1.86 -30.13
CA ARG A 25 -6.70 -2.57 -29.64
C ARG A 25 -6.86 -2.35 -28.14
N VAL A 26 -7.96 -1.75 -27.73
CA VAL A 26 -8.32 -1.59 -26.31
C VAL A 26 -9.34 -2.64 -25.91
N VAL A 27 -9.03 -3.42 -24.88
CA VAL A 27 -9.87 -4.52 -24.39
C VAL A 27 -9.98 -4.40 -22.88
N VAL A 28 -11.21 -4.47 -22.36
CA VAL A 28 -11.44 -4.69 -20.93
C VAL A 28 -11.21 -6.18 -20.66
N ARG A 29 -10.19 -6.49 -19.86
CA ARG A 29 -9.87 -7.86 -19.46
C ARG A 29 -10.45 -8.14 -18.09
N LEU A 30 -11.00 -9.34 -17.92
CA LEU A 30 -11.37 -9.90 -16.62
C LEU A 30 -10.53 -11.15 -16.40
N ASP A 31 -9.69 -11.12 -15.37
CA ASP A 31 -8.86 -12.24 -14.97
C ASP A 31 -9.54 -13.01 -13.83
N TYR A 32 -9.48 -14.33 -13.87
CA TYR A 32 -10.03 -15.22 -12.85
C TYR A 32 -8.88 -15.93 -12.13
N TYR A 33 -8.94 -15.94 -10.81
CA TYR A 33 -7.98 -16.63 -9.95
C TYR A 33 -8.75 -17.53 -8.99
N SER A 34 -8.25 -18.75 -8.78
CA SER A 34 -8.68 -19.60 -7.68
C SER A 34 -7.84 -19.28 -6.44
N ALA A 35 -8.49 -19.18 -5.28
CA ALA A 35 -7.84 -19.01 -3.99
C ALA A 35 -8.61 -19.79 -2.93
N ASP A 36 -7.92 -20.18 -1.85
CA ASP A 36 -8.54 -20.88 -0.73
C ASP A 36 -9.50 -19.97 0.06
N SER A 37 -9.24 -18.66 0.05
CA SER A 37 -10.06 -17.64 0.70
C SER A 37 -10.06 -16.32 -0.07
N VAL A 38 -11.13 -15.55 0.10
CA VAL A 38 -11.26 -14.19 -0.45
C VAL A 38 -11.38 -13.21 0.72
N HIS A 39 -10.48 -12.23 0.75
CA HIS A 39 -10.45 -11.20 1.79
C HIS A 39 -10.79 -9.83 1.22
N VAL A 40 -11.41 -9.00 2.05
CA VAL A 40 -11.56 -7.57 1.77
C VAL A 40 -10.24 -6.90 2.09
N TRP A 41 -9.74 -6.07 1.16
CA TRP A 41 -8.54 -5.28 1.38
C TRP A 41 -8.81 -4.17 2.40
N ASN A 42 -8.57 -4.45 3.69
CA ASN A 42 -8.78 -3.56 4.81
C ASN A 42 -7.76 -3.83 5.93
N LYS A 43 -7.73 -2.97 6.96
CA LYS A 43 -6.84 -3.11 8.11
C LYS A 43 -6.89 -4.50 8.76
N ALA A 44 -8.08 -5.07 8.96
CA ALA A 44 -8.23 -6.38 9.61
C ALA A 44 -7.55 -7.52 8.81
N TYR A 45 -7.64 -7.47 7.48
CA TYR A 45 -6.90 -8.40 6.64
C TYR A 45 -5.39 -8.14 6.71
N LEU A 46 -4.94 -6.89 6.60
CA LEU A 46 -3.51 -6.55 6.74
C LEU A 46 -2.97 -7.05 8.08
N GLU A 47 -3.67 -6.77 9.18
CA GLU A 47 -3.32 -7.20 10.54
C GLU A 47 -3.22 -8.73 10.63
N SER A 48 -4.11 -9.47 9.97
CA SER A 48 -4.05 -10.95 9.96
C SER A 48 -2.75 -11.49 9.37
N VAL A 49 -2.16 -10.78 8.40
CA VAL A 49 -0.84 -11.13 7.82
C VAL A 49 0.28 -10.86 8.81
N PHE A 50 0.22 -9.75 9.56
CA PHE A 50 1.24 -9.41 10.57
C PHE A 50 1.14 -10.26 11.84
N ARG A 51 -0.08 -10.69 12.22
CA ARG A 51 -0.35 -11.43 13.45
C ARG A 51 0.46 -12.72 13.54
N GLU A 52 0.58 -13.45 12.44
CA GLU A 52 1.37 -14.69 12.40
C GLU A 52 2.83 -14.46 12.83
N TYR A 53 3.45 -13.41 12.29
CA TYR A 53 4.82 -13.05 12.63
C TYR A 53 4.93 -12.51 14.06
N ALA A 54 3.98 -11.67 14.47
CA ALA A 54 3.93 -11.12 15.83
C ALA A 54 3.83 -12.23 16.89
N ASP A 55 2.96 -13.22 16.66
CA ASP A 55 2.82 -14.39 17.52
C ASP A 55 4.11 -15.23 17.55
N TYR A 56 4.79 -15.39 16.41
CA TYR A 56 6.11 -16.02 16.36
C TYR A 56 7.14 -15.26 17.22
N GLY A 57 7.24 -13.94 17.05
CA GLY A 57 8.16 -13.08 17.81
C GLY A 57 7.91 -13.18 19.31
N LYS A 58 6.63 -13.12 19.72
CA LYS A 58 6.21 -13.22 21.11
C LYS A 58 6.49 -14.61 21.70
N THR A 59 6.14 -15.69 21.00
CA THR A 59 6.34 -17.06 21.49
C THR A 59 7.82 -17.45 21.60
N ARG A 60 8.67 -16.87 20.76
CA ARG A 60 10.12 -17.12 20.76
C ARG A 60 10.94 -16.07 21.50
N ASN A 61 10.30 -15.03 22.02
CA ASN A 61 10.96 -13.90 22.68
C ASN A 61 12.07 -13.29 21.79
N VAL A 62 11.76 -13.07 20.51
CA VAL A 62 12.67 -12.45 19.54
C VAL A 62 12.06 -11.17 18.99
N PRO A 63 12.86 -10.10 18.80
CA PRO A 63 12.37 -8.88 18.18
C PRO A 63 12.10 -9.12 16.69
N LEU A 64 11.11 -8.40 16.16
CA LEU A 64 10.80 -8.39 14.74
C LEU A 64 11.24 -7.07 14.12
N TYR A 65 11.70 -7.17 12.87
CA TYR A 65 12.13 -6.05 12.07
C TYR A 65 11.71 -6.23 10.62
N ILE A 66 11.04 -5.23 10.05
CA ILE A 66 10.69 -5.18 8.63
C ILE A 66 11.74 -4.36 7.91
N GLY A 67 12.54 -5.04 7.08
CA GLY A 67 13.57 -4.39 6.29
C GLY A 67 13.02 -3.40 5.28
N GLU A 68 11.85 -3.70 4.68
CA GLU A 68 11.23 -2.86 3.67
C GLU A 68 9.71 -3.02 3.66
N PHE A 69 9.01 -1.88 3.55
CA PHE A 69 7.60 -1.81 3.18
C PHE A 69 7.33 -0.46 2.51
N GLY A 70 6.29 -0.40 1.69
CA GLY A 70 5.86 0.85 1.08
C GLY A 70 4.88 0.64 -0.06
N LEU A 71 4.49 1.75 -0.67
CA LEU A 71 3.65 1.80 -1.86
C LEU A 71 4.32 2.69 -2.89
N MET A 72 4.09 2.37 -4.16
CA MET A 72 4.46 3.25 -5.26
C MET A 72 3.75 4.60 -5.11
N ARG A 73 4.41 5.67 -5.55
CA ARG A 73 4.00 7.08 -5.40
C ARG A 73 2.59 7.33 -5.93
N GLU A 74 2.21 6.63 -7.00
CA GLU A 74 0.91 6.71 -7.63
C GLU A 74 -0.22 6.30 -6.69
N ALA A 75 0.04 5.50 -5.65
CA ALA A 75 -0.96 5.12 -4.66
C ALA A 75 -1.42 6.31 -3.79
N PHE A 76 -0.59 7.35 -3.67
CA PHE A 76 -0.87 8.57 -2.91
C PHE A 76 -1.51 9.67 -3.77
N ALA A 77 -1.70 9.43 -5.06
CA ALA A 77 -2.39 10.36 -5.96
C ALA A 77 -3.90 10.07 -6.01
N GLU A 78 -4.69 11.09 -6.32
CA GLU A 78 -6.10 10.94 -6.75
C GLU A 78 -6.99 10.10 -5.79
N ASN A 79 -6.74 10.14 -4.47
CA ASN A 79 -7.51 9.39 -3.48
C ASN A 79 -7.54 7.87 -3.78
N ARG A 80 -6.38 7.32 -4.19
CA ARG A 80 -6.20 5.89 -4.46
C ARG A 80 -5.95 5.05 -3.20
N GLY A 81 -5.93 5.68 -2.02
CA GLY A 81 -5.95 5.01 -0.72
C GLY A 81 -4.57 4.72 -0.12
N GLY A 82 -3.48 5.24 -0.69
CA GLY A 82 -2.14 5.10 -0.13
C GLY A 82 -2.01 5.69 1.27
N GLU A 83 -2.70 6.81 1.53
CA GLU A 83 -2.80 7.47 2.83
C GLU A 83 -3.48 6.60 3.90
N ILE A 84 -4.52 5.86 3.51
CA ILE A 84 -5.23 4.94 4.43
C ILE A 84 -4.34 3.73 4.71
N TRP A 85 -3.73 3.17 3.66
CA TRP A 85 -2.89 2.00 3.79
C TRP A 85 -1.66 2.25 4.67
N ILE A 86 -0.98 3.39 4.50
CA ILE A 86 0.20 3.69 5.32
C ILE A 86 -0.17 3.88 6.79
N ALA A 87 -1.31 4.54 7.07
CA ALA A 87 -1.81 4.69 8.44
C ALA A 87 -2.15 3.34 9.07
N ASP A 88 -2.85 2.46 8.33
CA ASP A 88 -3.20 1.12 8.80
C ASP A 88 -1.95 0.30 9.14
N ILE A 89 -0.92 0.32 8.28
CA ILE A 89 0.34 -0.38 8.53
C ILE A 89 1.05 0.19 9.75
N LEU A 90 1.21 1.51 9.84
CA LEU A 90 1.89 2.14 10.98
C LEU A 90 1.22 1.82 12.32
N ASP A 91 -0.12 1.83 12.35
CA ASP A 91 -0.88 1.43 13.52
C ASP A 91 -0.61 -0.04 13.91
N ILE A 92 -0.61 -0.96 12.93
CA ILE A 92 -0.34 -2.39 13.16
C ILE A 92 1.09 -2.58 13.70
N LEU A 93 2.08 -1.92 13.09
CA LEU A 93 3.48 -2.03 13.52
C LEU A 93 3.67 -1.51 14.94
N ALA A 94 2.98 -0.42 15.30
CA ALA A 94 2.97 0.08 16.68
C ALA A 94 2.30 -0.91 17.65
N GLU A 95 1.12 -1.44 17.29
CA GLU A 95 0.37 -2.41 18.11
C GLU A 95 1.20 -3.64 18.46
N TYR A 96 1.93 -4.19 17.47
CA TYR A 96 2.76 -5.38 17.65
C TYR A 96 4.22 -5.09 18.03
N SER A 97 4.57 -3.82 18.28
CA SER A 97 5.94 -3.39 18.63
C SER A 97 7.00 -3.87 17.61
N ILE A 98 6.67 -3.80 16.33
CA ILE A 98 7.54 -4.22 15.22
C ILE A 98 8.34 -3.02 14.73
N ASN A 99 9.67 -3.15 14.71
CA ASN A 99 10.55 -2.13 14.15
C ASN A 99 10.55 -2.22 12.61
N TYR A 100 10.84 -1.11 11.92
CA TYR A 100 10.73 -1.08 10.47
C TYR A 100 11.65 -0.05 9.81
N ASN A 101 11.93 -0.28 8.52
CA ASN A 101 12.41 0.72 7.58
C ASN A 101 11.40 0.88 6.43
N TYR A 102 11.02 2.12 6.16
CA TYR A 102 10.24 2.44 4.97
C TYR A 102 11.13 2.42 3.73
N HIS A 103 10.68 1.72 2.68
CA HIS A 103 11.27 1.79 1.36
C HIS A 103 10.52 2.87 0.54
N THR A 104 11.14 4.00 0.20
CA THR A 104 12.52 4.43 0.53
C THR A 104 12.61 5.94 0.70
N TRP A 105 13.77 6.43 1.13
CA TRP A 105 14.02 7.86 1.32
C TRP A 105 14.03 8.65 0.00
N HIS A 106 14.68 8.13 -1.05
CA HIS A 106 14.95 8.89 -2.29
C HIS A 106 14.95 8.01 -3.55
N GLU A 107 13.86 8.07 -4.32
CA GLU A 107 13.71 7.53 -5.69
C GLU A 107 12.36 7.96 -6.29
N SER A 108 12.21 7.93 -7.62
CA SER A 108 10.94 8.27 -8.30
C SER A 108 9.74 7.40 -7.94
N ALA A 109 9.94 6.10 -7.71
CA ALA A 109 8.85 5.14 -7.56
C ALA A 109 8.26 5.11 -6.15
N PHE A 110 9.05 4.89 -5.10
CA PHE A 110 8.57 4.79 -3.71
C PHE A 110 9.11 5.90 -2.80
N GLY A 111 9.99 6.77 -3.30
CA GLY A 111 10.72 7.72 -2.47
C GLY A 111 9.83 8.70 -1.70
N ILE A 112 10.19 8.97 -0.44
CA ILE A 112 9.72 10.17 0.27
C ILE A 112 10.05 11.42 -0.54
N TYR A 113 11.22 11.45 -1.17
CA TYR A 113 11.59 12.41 -2.20
C TYR A 113 11.76 11.68 -3.52
N GLY A 114 11.04 12.10 -4.57
CA GLY A 114 11.03 11.35 -5.84
C GLY A 114 11.68 12.00 -7.03
N ASN A 115 12.60 12.94 -6.81
CA ASN A 115 13.51 13.35 -7.87
C ASN A 115 14.64 12.33 -8.02
N ASP A 116 14.85 11.72 -9.18
CA ASP A 116 15.86 10.65 -9.35
C ASP A 116 17.33 11.12 -9.34
N ARG A 117 17.57 12.44 -9.44
CA ARG A 117 18.91 13.00 -9.56
C ARG A 117 19.10 14.16 -8.59
N GLY A 118 20.34 14.31 -8.14
CA GLY A 118 20.74 15.38 -7.21
C GLY A 118 20.32 15.09 -5.77
N TYR A 119 20.40 16.12 -4.92
CA TYR A 119 19.92 16.04 -3.55
C TYR A 119 18.39 15.96 -3.48
N PRO A 120 17.82 15.40 -2.39
CA PRO A 120 16.38 15.41 -2.17
C PRO A 120 15.77 16.80 -2.32
N ASP A 121 14.79 16.93 -3.22
CA ASP A 121 14.14 18.21 -3.52
C ASP A 121 12.77 18.28 -2.82
N PRO A 122 12.56 19.25 -1.89
CA PRO A 122 11.27 19.44 -1.23
C PRO A 122 10.06 19.65 -2.15
N ALA A 123 10.28 20.08 -3.41
CA ALA A 123 9.22 20.17 -4.42
C ALA A 123 8.73 18.80 -4.89
N TRP A 124 9.56 17.76 -4.73
CA TRP A 124 9.26 16.37 -5.08
C TRP A 124 8.93 15.51 -3.86
N ALA A 125 8.73 16.13 -2.69
CA ALA A 125 8.39 15.43 -1.46
C ALA A 125 6.97 14.84 -1.49
N ASN A 126 6.81 13.60 -1.06
CA ASN A 126 5.53 12.99 -0.76
C ASN A 126 5.08 13.43 0.64
N ARG A 127 4.34 14.53 0.68
CA ARG A 127 3.87 15.13 1.95
C ARG A 127 2.97 14.21 2.74
N VAL A 128 2.15 13.39 2.08
CA VAL A 128 1.28 12.41 2.73
C VAL A 128 2.07 11.44 3.58
N LEU A 129 3.19 10.92 3.05
CA LEU A 129 4.08 10.04 3.82
C LEU A 129 4.75 10.77 4.98
N ILE A 130 5.29 11.97 4.74
CA ILE A 130 5.95 12.77 5.78
C ILE A 130 5.00 13.03 6.94
N ASP A 131 3.76 13.42 6.64
CA ASP A 131 2.74 13.71 7.65
C ASP A 131 2.35 12.44 8.41
N ALA A 132 2.18 11.30 7.71
CA ALA A 132 1.87 10.02 8.34
C ALA A 132 2.96 9.56 9.31
N PHE A 133 4.23 9.61 8.90
CA PHE A 133 5.36 9.24 9.76
C PHE A 133 5.55 10.22 10.92
N THR A 134 5.38 11.52 10.66
CA THR A 134 5.47 12.55 11.72
C THR A 134 4.41 12.28 12.79
N LYS A 135 3.16 12.06 12.39
CA LYS A 135 2.05 11.73 13.29
C LYS A 135 2.32 10.44 14.08
N ALA A 136 2.85 9.42 13.43
CA ALA A 136 3.17 8.15 14.10
C ALA A 136 4.30 8.30 15.14
N GLN A 137 5.24 9.23 14.94
CA GLN A 137 6.38 9.43 15.84
C GLN A 137 6.08 10.35 17.03
N THR A 138 5.21 11.35 16.87
CA THR A 138 4.93 12.32 17.95
C THR A 138 3.94 11.79 18.98
N GLY A 139 3.23 10.69 18.70
CA GLY A 139 1.97 10.41 19.37
C GLY A 139 0.93 11.48 18.99
N ASN A 140 -0.36 11.15 19.06
CA ASN A 140 -1.42 12.15 18.84
C ASN A 140 -1.36 13.27 19.90
#